data_AF-A0A9R0VZA6-F1
#
_entry.id   AF-A0A9R0VZA6-F1
#
_cell.length_a   1.000
_cell.length_b   1.000
_cell.length_c   1.000
_cell.angle_alpha   90.00
_cell.angle_beta   90.00
_cell.angle_gamma   90.00
#
_symmetry.space_group_name_H-M   'P 1'
#
loop_
_entity.id
_entity.type
_entity.pdbx_description
1 polymer ?
#
loop_
_entity_poly.entity_id
_entity_poly.type
_entity_poly.pdbx_seq_one_letter_code
_entity_poly.pdbx_strand_id
1 'polypeptide(L)'
;MSSFEEIAVVDAPRLERLILTGCWSSGGVCTKVKIGYAPKLHSLGYLDSGSHDLEFGNTVIKAGTKVSPSTMVPSVRVLALEVRCGVRNDVKMIPTVLRCFPNVETIGMSGKTGQPSGKHNLKFWNESGTIECISSRIKLLVFHDYRGDRSELAFLKFFFESALVLKHVVIVLANAWFTSMEDMHSKVNPLRSMKRASAGSKIMVTGCSDPEDGGMGNFKRASASSVGDPFVNF
;
A
#
# COMPACT_ATOMS: atom_id res chain seq x y z
N MET A 1 12.70 20.07 15.95
CA MET A 1 11.47 19.32 15.62
C MET A 1 11.70 17.87 15.99
N SER A 2 10.76 17.26 16.71
CA SER A 2 10.92 15.97 17.38
C SER A 2 10.67 14.82 16.39
N SER A 3 11.66 13.98 16.14
CA SER A 3 11.48 12.70 15.45
C SER A 3 10.98 11.65 16.44
N PHE A 4 9.92 10.92 16.10
CA PHE A 4 9.50 9.76 16.91
C PHE A 4 10.36 8.56 16.55
N GLU A 5 11.14 8.11 17.53
CA GLU A 5 11.99 6.92 17.41
C GLU A 5 11.15 5.64 17.46
N GLU A 6 10.06 5.63 18.23
CA GLU A 6 9.17 4.48 18.39
C GLU A 6 7.70 4.91 18.62
N ILE A 7 6.78 4.21 17.94
CA ILE A 7 5.33 4.24 18.15
C ILE A 7 4.92 2.83 18.57
N ALA A 8 4.48 2.65 19.81
CA ALA A 8 4.05 1.35 20.33
C ALA A 8 2.56 1.34 20.72
N VAL A 9 1.79 0.50 20.04
CA VAL A 9 0.40 0.18 20.39
C VAL A 9 0.42 -1.08 21.25
N VAL A 10 0.48 -0.94 22.57
CA VAL A 10 0.74 -2.08 23.48
C VAL A 10 -0.55 -2.78 23.92
N ASP A 11 -1.44 -2.08 24.62
CA ASP A 11 -2.74 -2.59 25.08
C ASP A 11 -3.83 -1.59 24.69
N ALA A 12 -4.36 -1.75 23.48
CA ALA A 12 -5.29 -0.82 22.86
C ALA A 12 -6.56 -1.55 22.39
N PRO A 13 -7.39 -2.10 23.31
CA PRO A 13 -8.51 -2.97 22.98
C PRO A 13 -9.66 -2.27 22.24
N ARG A 14 -9.67 -0.94 22.25
CA ARG A 14 -10.68 -0.10 21.57
C ARG A 14 -10.13 0.63 20.35
N LEU A 15 -8.85 0.49 20.03
CA LEU A 15 -8.28 1.16 18.87
C LEU A 15 -8.80 0.49 17.61
N GLU A 16 -9.52 1.25 16.81
CA GLU A 16 -10.14 0.75 15.58
C GLU A 16 -9.31 1.12 14.33
N ARG A 17 -8.69 2.29 14.35
CA ARG A 17 -7.96 2.85 13.23
C ARG A 17 -6.63 3.44 13.68
N LEU A 18 -5.55 3.04 13.04
CA LEU A 18 -4.22 3.63 13.23
C LEU A 18 -3.73 4.14 11.87
N ILE A 19 -3.43 5.43 11.79
CA ILE A 19 -3.01 6.07 10.54
C ILE A 19 -1.70 6.81 10.80
N LEU A 20 -0.64 6.39 10.13
CA LEU A 20 0.71 6.92 10.31
C LEU A 20 1.03 7.90 9.18
N THR A 21 0.57 9.14 9.31
CA THR A 21 0.76 10.18 8.30
C THR A 21 1.85 11.16 8.74
N GLY A 22 2.73 11.53 7.80
CA GLY A 22 3.71 12.58 8.04
C GLY A 22 4.91 12.17 8.89
N CYS A 23 5.32 10.89 8.89
CA CYS A 23 6.66 10.53 9.36
C CYS A 23 7.70 11.17 8.44
N TRP A 24 8.08 12.40 8.78
CA TRP A 24 9.16 13.12 8.15
C TRP A 24 10.45 12.48 8.63
N SER A 25 11.02 11.59 7.83
CA SER A 25 12.39 11.13 7.99
C SER A 25 13.35 12.27 7.62
N SER A 26 13.30 13.38 8.35
CA SER A 26 14.35 14.39 8.35
C SER A 26 15.57 13.80 9.05
N GLY A 27 16.50 13.23 8.27
CA GLY A 27 17.79 12.77 8.79
C GLY A 27 17.96 11.25 8.95
N GLY A 28 17.18 10.42 8.26
CA GLY A 28 17.46 8.98 8.19
C GLY A 28 17.06 8.15 9.43
N VAL A 29 16.26 8.72 10.33
CA VAL A 29 15.72 7.98 11.49
C VAL A 29 14.51 7.17 11.03
N CYS A 30 14.59 5.85 11.21
CA CYS A 30 13.50 4.92 10.97
C CYS A 30 12.55 4.95 12.18
N THR A 31 11.26 5.22 11.98
CA THR A 31 10.28 5.16 13.08
C THR A 31 9.87 3.71 13.29
N LYS A 32 10.15 3.17 14.47
CA LYS A 32 9.76 1.82 14.83
C LYS A 32 8.27 1.78 15.17
N VAL A 33 7.50 0.89 14.54
CA VAL A 33 6.06 0.75 14.80
C VAL A 33 5.79 -0.62 15.39
N LYS A 34 5.45 -0.66 16.69
CA LYS A 34 5.08 -1.90 17.39
C LYS A 34 3.57 -2.01 17.52
N ILE A 35 3.01 -3.12 17.06
CA ILE A 35 1.60 -3.47 17.33
C ILE A 35 1.57 -4.71 18.22
N GLY A 36 1.14 -4.51 19.46
CA GLY A 36 0.84 -5.52 20.46
C GLY A 36 -0.63 -5.90 20.45
N TYR A 37 -1.29 -5.83 21.61
CA TYR A 37 -2.68 -6.23 21.77
C TYR A 37 -3.65 -5.12 21.31
N ALA A 38 -4.13 -5.23 20.07
CA ALA A 38 -5.12 -4.32 19.49
C ALA A 38 -6.23 -5.08 18.72
N PRO A 39 -7.09 -5.85 19.41
CA PRO A 39 -8.06 -6.77 18.78
C PRO A 39 -9.10 -6.08 17.88
N LYS A 40 -9.41 -4.80 18.12
CA LYS A 40 -10.37 -4.03 17.31
C LYS A 40 -9.74 -3.26 16.16
N LEU A 41 -8.41 -3.34 15.99
CA LEU A 41 -7.70 -2.60 14.96
C LEU A 41 -8.04 -3.18 13.59
N HIS A 42 -8.93 -2.51 12.87
CA HIS A 42 -9.43 -2.95 11.56
C HIS A 42 -8.82 -2.15 10.41
N SER A 43 -8.36 -0.93 10.66
CA SER A 43 -7.72 -0.08 9.64
C SER A 43 -6.32 0.33 10.07
N LEU A 44 -5.35 0.07 9.20
CA LEU A 44 -3.95 0.45 9.37
C LEU A 44 -3.47 1.21 8.14
N GLY A 45 -3.08 2.48 8.31
CA GLY A 45 -2.83 3.38 7.20
C GLY A 45 -1.42 3.95 7.12
N TYR A 46 -0.97 4.11 5.88
CA TYR A 46 0.24 4.81 5.44
C TYR A 46 1.53 4.29 6.08
N LEU A 47 1.68 2.97 6.13
CA LEU A 47 2.96 2.37 6.48
C LEU A 47 3.97 2.63 5.35
N ASP A 48 5.00 3.44 5.61
CA ASP A 48 6.13 3.64 4.71
C ASP A 48 7.09 2.45 4.80
N SER A 49 7.17 1.64 3.74
CA SER A 49 8.04 0.46 3.71
C SER A 49 9.54 0.77 3.70
N GLY A 50 9.91 2.02 3.44
CA GLY A 50 11.29 2.49 3.43
C GLY A 50 11.73 3.24 4.70
N SER A 51 10.77 3.73 5.50
CA SER A 51 11.05 4.57 6.68
C SER A 51 10.51 4.00 8.00
N HIS A 52 9.71 2.93 7.98
CA HIS A 52 9.15 2.31 9.18
C HIS A 52 9.65 0.89 9.39
N ASP A 53 10.18 0.63 10.58
CA ASP A 53 10.50 -0.71 11.06
C ASP A 53 9.27 -1.26 11.79
N LEU A 54 8.52 -2.13 11.10
CA LEU A 54 7.36 -2.79 11.68
C LEU A 54 7.80 -3.90 12.62
N GLU A 55 7.23 -3.96 13.82
CA GLU A 55 7.43 -5.04 14.76
C GLU A 55 6.09 -5.57 15.27
N PHE A 56 5.87 -6.86 15.07
CA PHE A 56 4.67 -7.57 15.50
C PHE A 56 5.08 -8.76 16.37
N GLY A 57 4.46 -8.92 17.53
CA GLY A 57 4.80 -10.02 18.45
C GLY A 57 6.29 -10.15 18.73
N ASN A 58 6.96 -9.01 19.01
CA ASN A 58 8.40 -8.90 19.29
C ASN A 58 9.33 -9.30 18.13
N THR A 59 8.80 -9.42 16.91
CA THR A 59 9.60 -9.72 15.72
C THR A 59 9.60 -8.54 14.76
N VAL A 60 10.80 -8.04 14.45
CA VAL A 60 10.98 -7.00 13.43
C VAL A 60 10.76 -7.60 12.05
N ILE A 61 9.81 -7.05 11.31
CA ILE A 61 9.44 -7.49 9.97
C ILE A 61 10.43 -6.93 8.96
N LYS A 62 11.21 -7.83 8.36
CA LYS A 62 12.14 -7.54 7.25
C LYS A 62 11.80 -8.37 6.01
N ALA A 63 12.34 -8.01 4.86
CA ALA A 63 12.16 -8.76 3.63
C ALA A 63 12.58 -10.23 3.82
N GLY A 64 11.69 -11.17 3.49
CA GLY A 64 11.94 -12.61 3.66
C GLY A 64 11.76 -13.15 5.08
N THR A 65 11.32 -12.33 6.04
CA THR A 65 10.95 -12.81 7.39
C THR A 65 9.85 -13.86 7.29
N LYS A 66 10.03 -14.99 7.97
CA LYS A 66 9.01 -16.04 8.05
C LYS A 66 7.92 -15.60 9.03
N VAL A 67 6.71 -15.40 8.52
CA VAL A 67 5.56 -14.99 9.34
C VAL A 67 5.10 -16.17 10.20
N SER A 68 4.94 -15.92 11.50
CA SER A 68 4.37 -16.83 12.49
C SER A 68 3.03 -16.28 13.02
N PRO A 69 2.21 -17.08 13.72
CA PRO A 69 0.96 -16.61 14.31
C PRO A 69 1.13 -15.40 15.25
N SER A 70 2.26 -15.27 15.94
CA SER A 70 2.54 -14.13 16.83
C SER A 70 2.84 -12.84 16.07
N THR A 71 3.25 -12.93 14.81
CA THR A 71 3.53 -11.78 13.93
C THR A 71 2.33 -11.39 13.06
N MET A 72 1.22 -12.12 13.17
CA MET A 72 0.00 -11.84 12.42
C MET A 72 -0.91 -10.89 13.19
N VAL A 73 -1.52 -9.95 12.47
CA VAL A 73 -2.53 -9.04 12.99
C VAL A 73 -3.82 -9.27 12.17
N PRO A 74 -4.57 -10.36 12.45
CA PRO A 74 -5.71 -10.78 11.63
C PRO A 74 -6.93 -9.85 11.75
N SER A 75 -6.92 -8.90 12.68
CA SER A 75 -8.01 -7.93 12.85
C SER A 75 -8.06 -6.90 11.71
N VAL A 76 -6.92 -6.62 11.06
CA VAL A 76 -6.80 -5.60 10.02
C VAL A 76 -7.48 -6.06 8.74
N ARG A 77 -8.44 -5.25 8.26
CA ARG A 77 -9.17 -5.44 6.99
C ARG A 77 -8.82 -4.38 5.95
N VAL A 78 -8.40 -3.20 6.39
CA VAL A 78 -7.97 -2.11 5.51
C VAL A 78 -6.51 -1.80 5.78
N LEU A 79 -5.69 -1.89 4.74
CA LEU A 79 -4.27 -1.62 4.82
C LEU A 79 -3.88 -0.58 3.77
N ALA A 80 -3.31 0.55 4.17
CA ALA A 80 -2.66 1.47 3.24
C ALA A 80 -1.15 1.46 3.41
N LEU A 81 -0.44 1.27 2.30
CA LEU A 81 1.02 1.22 2.23
C LEU A 81 1.53 2.38 1.38
N GLU A 82 2.65 2.96 1.79
CA GLU A 82 3.36 3.93 1.00
C GLU A 82 4.68 3.30 0.54
N VAL A 83 4.88 3.23 -0.78
CA VAL A 83 5.91 2.39 -1.38
C VAL A 83 6.66 3.15 -2.46
N ARG A 84 8.00 3.05 -2.43
CA ARG A 84 8.83 3.43 -3.58
C ARG A 84 8.98 2.22 -4.51
N CYS A 85 8.07 2.05 -5.47
CA CYS A 85 8.08 0.90 -6.39
C CYS A 85 9.39 0.75 -7.19
N GLY A 86 10.15 1.84 -7.36
CA GLY A 86 11.48 1.84 -7.99
C GLY A 86 12.64 1.34 -7.09
N VAL A 87 12.41 1.10 -5.80
CA VAL A 87 13.43 0.66 -4.84
C VAL A 87 13.23 -0.82 -4.53
N ARG A 88 14.23 -1.65 -4.85
CA ARG A 88 14.14 -3.12 -4.72
C ARG A 88 13.85 -3.58 -3.29
N ASN A 89 14.44 -2.93 -2.29
CA ASN A 89 14.28 -3.33 -0.89
C ASN A 89 12.86 -3.07 -0.37
N ASP A 90 12.30 -1.89 -0.69
CA ASP A 90 10.92 -1.52 -0.35
C ASP A 90 9.91 -2.50 -0.96
N VAL A 91 10.11 -2.87 -2.22
CA VAL A 91 9.25 -3.83 -2.93
C VAL A 91 9.33 -5.22 -2.31
N LYS A 92 10.53 -5.63 -1.85
CA LYS A 92 10.75 -6.93 -1.19
C LYS A 92 10.04 -7.07 0.15
N MET A 93 9.71 -5.96 0.81
CA MET A 93 8.98 -5.97 2.09
C MET A 93 7.50 -6.30 1.90
N ILE A 94 6.90 -5.90 0.78
CA ILE A 94 5.45 -5.95 0.58
C ILE A 94 4.88 -7.36 0.77
N PRO A 95 5.43 -8.44 0.17
CA PRO A 95 4.90 -9.79 0.40
C PRO A 95 4.92 -10.20 1.87
N THR A 96 5.96 -9.82 2.62
CA THR A 96 6.06 -10.14 4.05
C THR A 96 5.03 -9.35 4.85
N VAL A 97 4.89 -8.05 4.58
CA VAL A 97 3.88 -7.20 5.23
C VAL A 97 2.47 -7.73 4.97
N LEU A 98 2.14 -8.09 3.73
CA LEU A 98 0.82 -8.63 3.38
C LEU A 98 0.53 -9.97 4.06
N ARG A 99 1.55 -10.80 4.30
CA ARG A 99 1.39 -12.05 5.05
C ARG A 99 1.11 -11.84 6.54
N CYS A 100 1.54 -10.72 7.12
CA CYS A 100 1.19 -10.36 8.50
C CYS A 100 -0.30 -9.99 8.64
N PHE A 101 -1.00 -9.66 7.54
CA PHE A 101 -2.40 -9.26 7.55
C PHE A 101 -3.26 -10.19 6.68
N PRO A 102 -3.60 -11.40 7.17
CA PRO A 102 -4.26 -12.41 6.36
C PRO A 102 -5.70 -12.05 5.92
N ASN A 103 -6.38 -11.15 6.65
CA ASN A 103 -7.79 -10.81 6.42
C ASN A 103 -8.01 -9.47 5.70
N VAL A 104 -7.00 -8.92 5.03
CA VAL A 104 -7.13 -7.66 4.30
C VAL A 104 -8.12 -7.80 3.14
N GLU A 105 -9.12 -6.93 3.14
CA GLU A 105 -10.15 -6.85 2.09
C GLU A 105 -9.94 -5.63 1.18
N THR A 106 -9.34 -4.56 1.72
CA THR A 106 -9.05 -3.31 1.00
C THR A 106 -7.58 -2.95 1.16
N ILE A 107 -6.91 -2.75 0.03
CA ILE A 107 -5.51 -2.31 0.01
C ILE A 107 -5.38 -0.95 -0.69
N GLY A 108 -4.78 0.00 0.01
CA GLY A 108 -4.31 1.27 -0.55
C GLY A 108 -2.81 1.22 -0.79
N MET A 109 -2.35 1.70 -1.93
CA MET A 109 -0.93 1.88 -2.21
C MET A 109 -0.70 3.29 -2.75
N SER A 110 0.30 4.00 -2.26
CA SER A 110 0.77 5.28 -2.83
C SER A 110 2.17 5.11 -3.39
N GLY A 111 2.39 5.55 -4.63
CA GLY A 111 3.71 5.63 -5.24
C GLY A 111 4.49 6.85 -4.74
N LYS A 112 5.54 6.63 -3.94
CA LYS A 112 6.47 7.72 -3.54
C LYS A 112 7.49 8.01 -4.65
N THR A 113 7.88 9.29 -4.77
CA THR A 113 9.03 9.71 -5.58
C THR A 113 10.30 9.02 -5.06
N GLY A 114 10.94 8.20 -5.88
CA GLY A 114 12.25 7.64 -5.60
C GLY A 114 13.07 7.58 -6.88
N GLN A 115 14.39 7.76 -6.78
CA GLN A 115 15.29 7.49 -7.90
C GLN A 115 15.14 6.01 -8.28
N PRO A 116 14.78 5.68 -9.53
CA PRO A 116 14.56 4.31 -9.95
C PRO A 116 15.88 3.52 -9.90
N SER A 117 16.04 2.63 -8.92
CA SER A 117 17.23 1.80 -8.80
C SER A 117 17.03 0.48 -9.55
N GLY A 118 17.22 0.49 -10.88
CA GLY A 118 17.50 -0.72 -11.66
C GLY A 118 16.31 -1.60 -12.10
N LYS A 119 16.67 -2.67 -12.86
CA LYS A 119 15.83 -3.45 -13.80
C LYS A 119 14.63 -4.20 -13.17
N HIS A 120 13.46 -3.88 -13.72
CA HIS A 120 12.17 -4.60 -13.85
C HIS A 120 11.90 -5.80 -12.91
N ASN A 121 11.08 -5.54 -11.89
CA ASN A 121 10.75 -6.38 -10.73
C ASN A 121 9.72 -7.52 -10.98
N LEU A 122 9.39 -7.87 -12.23
CA LEU A 122 8.34 -8.89 -12.48
C LEU A 122 8.78 -10.29 -11.99
N LYS A 123 10.05 -10.66 -12.16
CA LYS A 123 10.59 -11.94 -11.67
C LYS A 123 10.48 -12.05 -10.15
N PHE A 124 10.72 -10.96 -9.43
CA PHE A 124 10.62 -10.92 -7.97
C PHE A 124 9.19 -11.23 -7.48
N TRP A 125 8.18 -10.64 -8.12
CA TRP A 125 6.79 -10.87 -7.74
C TRP A 125 6.37 -12.32 -7.98
N ASN A 126 6.83 -12.92 -9.08
CA ASN A 126 6.59 -14.34 -9.35
C ASN A 126 7.32 -15.26 -8.35
N GLU A 127 8.56 -14.92 -7.97
CA GLU A 127 9.35 -15.66 -6.96
C GLU A 127 8.78 -15.52 -5.54
N SER A 128 7.97 -14.48 -5.29
CA SER A 128 7.35 -14.25 -3.98
C SER A 128 6.30 -15.31 -3.63
N GLY A 129 5.87 -16.14 -4.59
CA GLY A 129 4.85 -17.16 -4.39
C GLY A 129 3.47 -16.59 -4.10
N THR A 130 2.51 -17.48 -3.82
CA THR A 130 1.12 -17.08 -3.55
C THR A 130 1.01 -16.33 -2.23
N ILE A 131 0.34 -15.18 -2.25
CA ILE A 131 -0.02 -14.41 -1.06
C ILE A 131 -1.53 -14.57 -0.86
N GLU A 132 -1.93 -15.27 0.20
CA GLU A 132 -3.32 -15.70 0.41
C GLU A 132 -4.33 -14.55 0.48
N CYS A 133 -3.96 -13.43 1.12
CA CYS A 133 -4.85 -12.27 1.19
C CYS A 133 -5.09 -11.66 -0.20
N ILE A 134 -4.07 -11.57 -1.05
CA ILE A 134 -4.23 -11.12 -2.45
C ILE A 134 -5.12 -12.08 -3.22
N SER A 135 -4.87 -13.39 -3.14
CA SER A 135 -5.59 -14.35 -3.98
C SER A 135 -7.06 -14.47 -3.59
N SER A 136 -7.39 -14.46 -2.29
CA SER A 136 -8.70 -14.91 -1.81
C SER A 136 -9.51 -13.88 -1.00
N ARG A 137 -8.93 -12.74 -0.61
CA ARG A 137 -9.59 -11.78 0.30
C ARG A 137 -9.75 -10.38 -0.25
N ILE A 138 -8.77 -9.87 -0.99
CA ILE A 138 -8.79 -8.46 -1.43
C ILE A 138 -9.86 -8.24 -2.51
N LYS A 139 -10.82 -7.37 -2.19
CA LYS A 139 -11.94 -6.98 -3.05
C LYS A 139 -11.72 -5.60 -3.69
N LEU A 140 -10.94 -4.73 -3.05
CA LEU A 140 -10.67 -3.37 -3.48
C LEU A 140 -9.16 -3.08 -3.45
N LEU A 141 -8.62 -2.65 -4.58
CA LEU A 141 -7.30 -2.04 -4.69
C LEU A 141 -7.47 -0.55 -5.01
N VAL A 142 -6.82 0.30 -4.23
CA VAL A 142 -6.67 1.72 -4.52
C VAL A 142 -5.19 2.00 -4.73
N PHE A 143 -4.82 2.49 -5.92
CA PHE A 143 -3.47 2.91 -6.25
C PHE A 143 -3.43 4.42 -6.44
N HIS A 144 -2.86 5.12 -5.48
CA HIS A 144 -2.64 6.56 -5.47
C HIS A 144 -1.31 6.94 -6.11
N ASP A 145 -1.28 8.16 -6.63
CA ASP A 145 -0.09 8.79 -7.22
C ASP A 145 0.55 7.95 -8.35
N TYR A 146 -0.29 7.26 -9.13
CA TYR A 146 0.14 6.40 -10.23
C TYR A 146 0.77 7.20 -11.38
N ARG A 147 2.01 6.85 -11.75
CA ARG A 147 2.79 7.54 -12.78
C ARG A 147 2.86 6.78 -14.09
N GLY A 148 2.52 5.49 -14.07
CA GLY A 148 2.65 4.59 -15.22
C GLY A 148 4.08 4.11 -15.45
N ASP A 149 4.90 4.12 -14.40
CA ASP A 149 6.26 3.59 -14.52
C ASP A 149 6.25 2.05 -14.68
N ARG A 150 7.37 1.49 -15.16
CA ARG A 150 7.47 0.05 -15.42
C ARG A 150 7.36 -0.81 -14.15
N SER A 151 7.71 -0.27 -12.99
CA SER A 151 7.69 -0.98 -11.71
C SER A 151 6.28 -1.01 -11.12
N GLU A 152 5.55 0.10 -11.17
CA GLU A 152 4.12 0.21 -10.84
C GLU A 152 3.30 -0.73 -11.73
N LEU A 153 3.54 -0.69 -13.05
CA LEU A 153 2.89 -1.58 -14.00
C LEU A 153 3.18 -3.05 -13.72
N ALA A 154 4.41 -3.41 -13.35
CA ALA A 154 4.77 -4.78 -13.01
C ALA A 154 4.05 -5.27 -11.74
N PHE A 155 3.92 -4.40 -10.72
CA PHE A 155 3.15 -4.71 -9.52
C PHE A 155 1.66 -4.90 -9.85
N LEU A 156 1.04 -3.96 -10.56
CA LEU A 156 -0.38 -4.03 -10.93
C LEU A 156 -0.68 -5.28 -11.76
N LYS A 157 0.23 -5.63 -12.69
CA LYS A 157 0.12 -6.85 -13.47
C LYS A 157 0.11 -8.10 -12.59
N PHE A 158 1.09 -8.23 -11.68
CA PHE A 158 1.13 -9.33 -10.72
C PHE A 158 -0.14 -9.40 -9.88
N PHE A 159 -0.61 -8.25 -9.40
CA PHE A 159 -1.80 -8.16 -8.55
C PHE A 159 -3.06 -8.62 -9.29
N PHE A 160 -3.29 -8.15 -10.52
CA PHE A 160 -4.44 -8.57 -11.32
C PHE A 160 -4.40 -10.05 -11.73
N GLU A 161 -3.22 -10.60 -11.98
CA GLU A 161 -3.04 -12.02 -12.28
C GLU A 161 -3.19 -12.91 -11.04
N SER A 162 -3.00 -12.36 -9.84
CA SER A 162 -3.07 -13.12 -8.58
C SER A 162 -4.42 -13.01 -7.87
N ALA A 163 -5.11 -11.86 -7.97
CA ALA A 163 -6.30 -11.58 -7.17
C ALA A 163 -7.59 -12.15 -7.79
N LEU A 164 -8.08 -13.26 -7.22
CA LEU A 164 -9.23 -14.01 -7.77
C LEU A 164 -10.58 -13.38 -7.42
N VAL A 165 -10.66 -12.66 -6.29
CA VAL A 165 -11.93 -12.08 -5.78
C VAL A 165 -12.00 -10.55 -5.92
N LEU A 166 -11.08 -9.95 -6.68
CA LEU A 166 -10.99 -8.51 -6.89
C LEU A 166 -12.24 -7.97 -7.59
N LYS A 167 -12.93 -7.01 -6.98
CA LYS A 167 -14.16 -6.40 -7.51
C LYS A 167 -13.90 -5.03 -8.10
N HIS A 168 -13.12 -4.21 -7.40
CA HIS A 168 -12.90 -2.82 -7.74
C HIS A 168 -11.42 -2.46 -7.71
N VAL A 169 -11.03 -1.64 -8.67
CA VAL A 169 -9.70 -1.06 -8.74
C VAL A 169 -9.85 0.42 -9.00
N VAL A 170 -9.27 1.25 -8.13
CA VAL A 170 -9.24 2.70 -8.29
C VAL A 170 -7.80 3.11 -8.54
N ILE A 171 -7.53 3.73 -9.67
CA ILE A 171 -6.22 4.26 -10.02
C ILE A 171 -6.33 5.78 -10.03
N VAL A 172 -5.57 6.44 -9.16
CA VAL A 172 -5.49 7.89 -9.06
C VAL A 172 -4.19 8.35 -9.69
N LEU A 173 -4.29 9.11 -10.78
CA LEU A 173 -3.13 9.57 -11.55
C LEU A 173 -2.37 10.67 -10.80
N ALA A 174 -1.04 10.53 -10.74
CA ALA A 174 -0.17 11.61 -10.30
C ALA A 174 -0.19 12.78 -11.31
N ASN A 175 -0.23 14.02 -10.79
CA ASN A 175 -0.13 15.25 -11.57
C ASN A 175 -1.13 15.34 -12.72
N ALA A 176 -2.34 14.80 -12.55
CA ALA A 176 -3.36 14.72 -13.60
C ALA A 176 -3.66 16.07 -14.28
N TRP A 177 -3.48 17.18 -13.56
CA TRP A 177 -3.66 18.54 -14.07
C TRP A 177 -2.60 18.99 -15.09
N PHE A 178 -1.39 18.42 -14.99
CA PHE A 178 -0.24 18.82 -15.81
C PHE A 178 0.09 17.81 -16.91
N THR A 179 -0.62 16.69 -16.97
CA THR A 179 -0.40 15.65 -17.98
C THR A 179 -1.27 15.87 -19.21
N SER A 180 -0.69 15.73 -20.40
CA SER A 180 -1.46 15.76 -21.64
C SER A 180 -2.44 14.58 -21.73
N MET A 181 -3.48 14.71 -22.57
CA MET A 181 -4.44 13.63 -22.78
C MET A 181 -3.76 12.38 -23.36
N GLU A 182 -2.77 12.56 -24.25
CA GLU A 182 -1.96 11.48 -24.82
C GLU A 182 -1.13 10.75 -23.75
N ASP A 183 -0.52 11.50 -22.82
CA ASP A 183 0.21 10.92 -21.69
C ASP A 183 -0.71 10.18 -20.73
N MET A 184 -1.91 10.68 -20.50
CA MET A 184 -2.92 9.98 -19.70
C MET A 184 -3.30 8.66 -20.37
N HIS A 185 -3.56 8.68 -21.69
CA HIS A 185 -3.87 7.48 -22.44
C HIS A 185 -2.73 6.46 -22.40
N SER A 186 -1.47 6.89 -22.58
CA SER A 186 -0.31 6.00 -22.56
C SER A 186 -0.12 5.30 -21.20
N LYS A 187 -0.45 5.98 -20.08
CA LYS A 187 -0.40 5.41 -18.72
C LYS A 187 -1.55 4.44 -18.42
N VAL A 188 -2.73 4.68 -18.98
CA VAL A 188 -3.97 3.91 -18.70
C VAL A 188 -4.14 2.71 -19.64
N ASN A 189 -3.72 2.83 -20.91
CA ASN A 189 -3.87 1.77 -21.91
C ASN A 189 -3.31 0.40 -21.46
N PRO A 190 -2.13 0.32 -20.82
CA PRO A 190 -1.60 -0.94 -20.31
C PRO A 190 -2.51 -1.61 -19.27
N LEU A 191 -3.21 -0.83 -18.44
CA LEU A 191 -4.10 -1.37 -17.40
C LEU A 191 -5.35 -2.05 -18.00
N ARG A 192 -5.79 -1.59 -19.17
CA ARG A 192 -6.94 -2.15 -19.88
C ARG A 192 -6.63 -3.51 -20.51
N SER A 193 -5.39 -3.69 -20.98
CA SER A 193 -4.94 -4.92 -21.65
C SER A 193 -4.36 -5.99 -20.72
N MET A 194 -4.22 -5.70 -19.41
CA MET A 194 -3.73 -6.67 -18.44
C MET A 194 -4.68 -7.86 -18.30
N LYS A 195 -4.08 -9.06 -18.26
CA LYS A 195 -4.78 -10.29 -17.91
C LYS A 195 -5.31 -10.19 -16.48
N ARG A 196 -6.53 -10.66 -16.26
CA ARG A 196 -7.19 -10.61 -14.95
C ARG A 196 -7.61 -12.00 -14.52
N ALA A 197 -7.33 -12.33 -13.27
CA ALA A 197 -7.84 -13.54 -12.65
C ALA A 197 -9.32 -13.39 -12.29
N SER A 198 -9.74 -12.20 -11.86
CA SER A 198 -11.15 -11.81 -11.69
C SER A 198 -11.71 -11.18 -12.97
N ALA A 199 -12.51 -11.94 -13.72
CA ALA A 199 -13.14 -11.52 -14.98
C ALA A 199 -14.14 -10.35 -14.83
N GLY A 200 -14.64 -10.10 -13.61
CA GLY A 200 -15.64 -9.07 -13.31
C GLY A 200 -15.09 -7.80 -12.65
N SER A 201 -13.77 -7.68 -12.50
CA SER A 201 -13.14 -6.53 -11.84
C SER A 201 -13.36 -5.23 -12.63
N LYS A 202 -13.90 -4.20 -11.95
CA LYS A 202 -14.11 -2.86 -12.53
C LYS A 202 -12.91 -1.97 -12.22
N ILE A 203 -12.29 -1.40 -13.24
CA ILE A 203 -11.21 -0.41 -13.09
C ILE A 203 -11.79 0.99 -13.31
N MET A 204 -11.63 1.84 -12.31
CA MET A 204 -11.91 3.27 -12.38
C MET A 204 -10.58 4.01 -12.36
N VAL A 205 -10.39 4.90 -13.32
CA VAL A 205 -9.24 5.81 -13.34
C VAL A 205 -9.75 7.22 -13.09
N THR A 206 -9.14 7.91 -12.14
CA THR A 206 -9.49 9.29 -11.79
C THR A 206 -8.24 10.15 -11.71
N GLY A 207 -8.39 11.44 -11.96
CA GLY A 207 -7.35 12.43 -11.67
C GLY A 207 -7.36 12.79 -10.19
N CYS A 208 -6.20 13.11 -9.62
CA CYS A 208 -6.15 13.70 -8.29
C CYS A 208 -6.78 15.11 -8.35
N SER A 209 -7.82 15.36 -7.55
CA SER A 209 -8.51 16.65 -7.48
C SER A 209 -7.79 17.67 -6.59
N ASP A 210 -6.79 17.22 -5.83
CA ASP A 210 -6.17 18.02 -4.79
C ASP A 210 -4.83 18.57 -5.28
N PRO A 211 -4.62 19.90 -5.25
CA PRO A 211 -3.32 20.49 -5.51
C PRO A 211 -2.31 19.96 -4.49
N GLU A 212 -1.09 19.66 -4.95
CA GLU A 212 0.04 19.23 -4.12
C GLU A 212 0.31 20.28 -3.03
N ASP A 213 -0.33 20.15 -1.88
CA ASP A 213 0.02 20.89 -0.67
C ASP A 213 0.97 20.00 0.12
N GLY A 214 2.23 20.45 0.19
CA GLY A 214 3.36 19.71 0.74
C GLY A 214 3.02 18.95 2.03
N GLY A 215 3.06 17.63 1.97
CA GLY A 215 3.04 16.75 3.15
C GLY A 215 1.69 16.54 3.85
N MET A 216 0.61 17.23 3.47
CA MET A 216 -0.69 17.16 4.18
C MET A 216 -1.71 16.22 3.53
N GLY A 217 -1.45 15.71 2.32
CA GLY A 217 -2.38 14.89 1.55
C GLY A 217 -2.88 13.63 2.26
N ASN A 218 -2.01 12.96 3.03
CA ASN A 218 -2.38 11.70 3.70
C ASN A 218 -3.35 11.92 4.88
N PHE A 219 -3.23 13.04 5.62
CA PHE A 219 -4.16 13.38 6.71
C PHE A 219 -5.55 13.72 6.18
N LYS A 220 -5.65 14.50 5.09
CA LYS A 220 -6.94 14.78 4.44
C LYS A 220 -7.52 13.53 3.77
N ARG A 221 -6.71 12.68 3.13
CA ARG A 221 -7.17 11.39 2.57
C ARG A 221 -7.70 10.45 3.65
N ALA A 222 -7.11 10.45 4.85
CA ALA A 222 -7.55 9.65 5.99
C ALA A 222 -8.80 10.19 6.73
N SER A 223 -9.12 11.47 6.56
CA SER A 223 -10.18 12.17 7.30
C SER A 223 -11.33 12.68 6.42
N ALA A 224 -11.11 12.83 5.11
CA ALA A 224 -12.09 13.28 4.14
C ALA A 224 -12.54 12.11 3.27
N SER A 225 -13.85 12.08 3.00
CA SER A 225 -14.56 11.16 2.10
C SER A 225 -14.17 11.37 0.62
N SER A 226 -12.87 11.35 0.31
CA SER A 226 -12.38 11.63 -1.03
C SER A 226 -12.59 10.42 -1.94
N VAL A 227 -12.76 10.69 -3.23
CA VAL A 227 -12.95 9.64 -4.25
C VAL A 227 -11.68 8.79 -4.30
N GLY A 228 -11.77 7.58 -3.74
CA GLY A 228 -10.65 6.65 -3.67
C GLY A 228 -9.93 6.62 -2.32
N ASP A 229 -10.47 7.17 -1.24
CA ASP A 229 -9.93 6.85 0.09
C ASP A 229 -10.27 5.38 0.46
N PRO A 230 -9.26 4.52 0.74
CA PRO A 230 -9.49 3.14 1.16
C PRO A 230 -10.21 3.00 2.50
N PHE A 231 -10.35 4.08 3.29
CA PHE A 231 -10.94 4.09 4.64
C PHE A 231 -12.40 4.60 4.70
N VAL A 232 -13.01 5.04 3.60
CA VAL A 232 -14.37 5.68 3.60
C VAL A 232 -15.52 4.72 3.89
N ASN A 233 -15.34 3.41 3.73
CA ASN A 233 -16.43 2.42 3.77
C ASN A 233 -16.47 1.51 5.02
N PHE A 234 -15.94 1.96 6.16
CA PHE A 234 -15.96 1.20 7.42
C PHE A 234 -16.38 2.03 8.62
#